data_AF-A0A5C5ZRE7-F1
#
_entry.id   AF-A0A5C5ZRE7-F1
#
_cell.length_a   1.000
_cell.length_b   1.000
_cell.length_c   1.000
_cell.angle_alpha   90.00
_cell.angle_beta   90.00
_cell.angle_gamma   90.00
#
_symmetry.space_group_name_H-M   'P 1'
#
loop_
_entity.id
_entity.type
_entity.pdbx_description
1 polymer ?
#
loop_
_entity_poly.entity_id
_entity_poly.type
_entity_poly.pdbx_seq_one_letter_code
_entity_poly.pdbx_strand_id
1 'polypeptide(L)'
;MQMKSQQSNAAVGIVPIQTKENNTGLPDNLKSGVESLSGMSMDHVKVHYNSDKPAQLNAHAYAQGSDIHVATGQEKHLPHEAWHVVQQAQGRAQPTTQLKGAWVNDDAALEKEADHMGAQALQAAGLMRERQVMGTVLTQMMLKNR
;
A
#
# COMPACT_ATOMS: atom_id res chain seq x y z
N MET A 1 -7.95 -51.36 -29.53
CA MET A 1 -6.87 -50.66 -28.80
C MET A 1 -7.20 -49.18 -28.79
N GLN A 2 -7.33 -48.60 -27.60
CA GLN A 2 -7.70 -47.21 -27.37
C GLN A 2 -6.44 -46.44 -26.97
N MET A 3 -6.21 -45.26 -27.55
CA MET A 3 -5.24 -44.30 -27.02
C MET A 3 -5.96 -42.99 -26.70
N LYS A 4 -6.01 -42.69 -25.40
CA LYS A 4 -6.52 -41.45 -24.82
C LYS A 4 -5.41 -40.40 -24.90
N SER A 5 -5.68 -39.25 -25.49
CA SER A 5 -4.86 -38.04 -25.31
C SER A 5 -5.25 -37.38 -23.98
N GLN A 6 -4.28 -37.27 -23.08
CA GLN A 6 -4.43 -36.61 -21.79
C GLN A 6 -4.33 -35.09 -21.95
N GLN A 7 -5.31 -34.41 -21.40
CA GLN A 7 -5.39 -32.96 -21.31
C GLN A 7 -4.59 -32.51 -20.07
N SER A 8 -3.53 -31.72 -20.28
CA SER A 8 -2.71 -31.17 -19.21
C SER A 8 -3.45 -30.04 -18.50
N ASN A 9 -4.07 -30.33 -17.35
CA ASN A 9 -4.54 -29.33 -16.41
C ASN A 9 -3.33 -28.76 -15.66
N ALA A 10 -2.86 -27.59 -16.06
CA ALA A 10 -1.97 -26.78 -15.23
C ALA A 10 -2.77 -26.30 -14.02
N ALA A 11 -2.54 -26.93 -12.87
CA ALA A 11 -2.99 -26.43 -11.58
C ALA A 11 -2.34 -25.06 -11.35
N VAL A 12 -3.10 -23.99 -11.56
CA VAL A 12 -2.77 -22.65 -11.07
C VAL A 12 -2.75 -22.77 -9.54
N GLY A 13 -1.56 -22.88 -8.98
CA GLY A 13 -1.36 -22.86 -7.54
C GLY A 13 -1.87 -21.54 -6.98
N ILE A 14 -3.01 -21.58 -6.31
CA ILE A 14 -3.45 -20.51 -5.43
C ILE A 14 -2.49 -20.58 -4.24
N VAL A 15 -1.35 -19.89 -4.32
CA VAL A 15 -0.52 -19.64 -3.15
C VAL A 15 -1.42 -18.90 -2.15
N PRO A 16 -1.69 -19.43 -0.96
CA PRO A 16 -2.34 -18.64 0.07
C PRO A 16 -1.41 -17.47 0.34
N ILE A 17 -1.83 -16.25 -0.02
CA ILE A 17 -1.19 -15.02 0.45
C ILE A 17 -1.34 -15.10 1.96
N GLN A 18 -0.31 -15.59 2.65
CA GLN A 18 -0.21 -15.43 4.08
C GLN A 18 -0.24 -13.93 4.31
N THR A 19 -1.32 -13.43 4.90
CA THR A 19 -1.43 -12.04 5.33
C THR A 19 -0.40 -11.87 6.43
N LYS A 20 0.81 -11.46 6.06
CA LYS A 20 1.85 -11.09 7.00
C LYS A 20 1.26 -10.03 7.94
N GLU A 21 1.39 -10.27 9.23
CA GLU A 21 0.86 -9.36 10.26
C GLU A 21 1.38 -7.93 10.01
N ASN A 22 0.45 -6.98 10.00
CA ASN A 22 0.76 -5.60 9.68
C ASN A 22 1.14 -4.82 10.94
N ASN A 23 2.45 -4.62 11.11
CA ASN A 23 3.03 -3.91 12.26
C ASN A 23 3.48 -2.48 11.92
N THR A 24 2.98 -1.91 10.82
CA THR A 24 3.44 -0.61 10.29
C THR A 24 2.62 0.57 10.80
N GLY A 25 1.42 0.31 11.34
CA GLY A 25 0.43 1.33 11.65
C GLY A 25 -0.37 1.82 10.44
N LEU A 26 -0.02 1.42 9.20
CA LEU A 26 -0.88 1.65 8.04
C LEU A 26 -2.12 0.77 8.12
N PRO A 27 -3.30 1.24 7.70
CA PRO A 27 -4.44 0.38 7.44
C PRO A 27 -4.08 -0.73 6.43
N ASP A 28 -4.52 -1.97 6.66
CA ASP A 28 -4.16 -3.13 5.82
C ASP A 28 -4.50 -2.93 4.35
N ASN A 29 -5.64 -2.29 4.08
CA ASN A 29 -6.06 -1.97 2.73
C ASN A 29 -5.10 -0.97 2.09
N LEU A 30 -4.77 0.12 2.78
CA LEU A 30 -3.83 1.11 2.26
C LEU A 30 -2.46 0.48 1.99
N LYS A 31 -1.93 -0.28 2.95
CA LYS A 31 -0.66 -0.97 2.80
C LYS A 31 -0.65 -1.87 1.57
N SER A 32 -1.61 -2.79 1.47
CA SER A 32 -1.70 -3.74 0.36
C SER A 32 -1.87 -3.03 -0.99
N GLY A 33 -2.64 -1.94 -1.02
CA GLY A 33 -2.83 -1.12 -2.22
C GLY A 33 -1.54 -0.44 -2.67
N VAL A 34 -0.79 0.16 -1.74
CA VAL A 34 0.49 0.79 -2.04
C VAL A 34 1.51 -0.25 -2.51
N GLU A 35 1.61 -1.39 -1.84
CA GLU A 35 2.51 -2.48 -2.23
C GLU A 35 2.16 -3.02 -3.62
N SER A 36 0.88 -3.20 -3.92
CA SER A 36 0.42 -3.66 -5.24
C SER A 36 0.70 -2.67 -6.37
N LEU A 37 0.58 -1.36 -6.12
CA LEU A 37 0.78 -0.33 -7.14
C LEU A 37 2.27 -0.01 -7.33
N SER A 38 3.06 -0.06 -6.26
CA SER A 38 4.49 0.30 -6.31
C SER A 38 5.42 -0.88 -6.56
N GLY A 39 4.99 -2.11 -6.28
CA GLY A 39 5.84 -3.30 -6.29
C GLY A 39 6.86 -3.36 -5.14
N MET A 40 6.77 -2.46 -4.16
CA MET A 40 7.68 -2.36 -3.02
C MET A 40 6.98 -2.73 -1.72
N SER A 41 7.71 -3.37 -0.80
CA SER A 41 7.17 -3.68 0.53
C SER A 41 7.13 -2.45 1.42
N MET A 42 6.02 -2.29 2.15
CA MET A 42 5.80 -1.22 3.13
C MET A 42 6.06 -1.70 4.56
N ASP A 43 6.58 -2.92 4.77
CA ASP A 43 6.80 -3.52 6.10
C ASP A 43 7.74 -2.72 7.02
N HIS A 44 8.59 -1.88 6.43
CA HIS A 44 9.53 -1.04 7.16
C HIS A 44 8.91 0.28 7.65
N VAL A 45 7.69 0.61 7.21
CA VAL A 45 7.02 1.87 7.53
C VAL A 45 6.51 1.88 8.96
N LYS A 46 6.55 3.05 9.60
CA LYS A 46 5.97 3.29 10.93
C LYS A 46 5.11 4.56 10.92
N VAL A 47 3.83 4.40 11.22
CA VAL A 47 2.89 5.51 11.37
C VAL A 47 2.80 5.94 12.84
N HIS A 48 3.11 7.19 13.10
CA HIS A 48 3.00 7.85 14.38
C HIS A 48 1.74 8.72 14.37
N TYR A 49 0.62 8.16 14.81
CA TYR A 49 -0.64 8.88 14.97
C TYR A 49 -0.60 9.85 16.16
N ASN A 50 -1.44 10.89 16.09
CA ASN A 50 -1.55 11.92 17.13
C ASN A 50 -0.18 12.56 17.47
N SER A 51 0.66 12.76 16.44
CA SER A 51 1.99 13.28 16.60
C SER A 51 1.97 14.80 16.68
N ASP A 52 2.73 15.38 17.60
CA ASP A 52 2.93 16.83 17.71
C ASP A 52 3.94 17.38 16.69
N LYS A 53 4.66 16.51 15.97
CA LYS A 53 5.73 16.92 15.05
C LYS A 53 5.23 17.72 13.83
N PRO A 54 4.14 17.34 13.14
CA PRO A 54 3.66 18.10 11.97
C PRO A 54 3.38 19.58 12.29
N ALA A 55 2.87 19.88 13.50
CA ALA A 55 2.62 21.26 13.94
C ALA A 55 3.88 22.13 13.97
N GLN A 56 5.04 21.54 14.30
CA GLN A 56 6.33 22.25 14.29
C GLN A 56 6.67 22.75 12.89
N LEU A 57 6.25 22.02 11.86
CA LEU A 57 6.44 22.31 10.44
C LEU A 57 5.28 23.08 9.80
N ASN A 58 4.23 23.45 10.55
CA ASN A 58 2.95 23.93 9.99
C ASN A 58 2.30 22.95 9.00
N ALA A 59 2.46 21.65 9.22
CA ALA A 59 1.90 20.59 8.39
C ALA A 59 0.80 19.80 9.14
N HIS A 60 -0.03 19.08 8.38
CA HIS A 60 -1.02 18.16 8.93
C HIS A 60 -0.47 16.74 9.10
N ALA A 61 0.39 16.32 8.18
CA ALA A 61 1.17 15.11 8.25
C ALA A 61 2.47 15.32 7.45
N TYR A 62 3.43 14.42 7.60
CA TYR A 62 4.58 14.33 6.70
C TYR A 62 5.20 12.92 6.75
N ALA A 63 5.82 12.52 5.64
CA ALA A 63 6.67 11.34 5.55
C ALA A 63 8.17 11.70 5.49
N GLN A 64 8.99 11.02 6.28
CA GLN A 64 10.44 11.14 6.24
C GLN A 64 11.11 9.77 6.40
N GLY A 65 11.70 9.27 5.32
CA GLY A 65 12.26 7.93 5.26
C GLY A 65 11.15 6.88 5.44
N SER A 66 11.26 6.09 6.51
CA SER A 66 10.27 5.07 6.88
C SER A 66 9.14 5.58 7.77
N ASP A 67 9.24 6.80 8.28
CA ASP A 67 8.36 7.29 9.33
C ASP A 67 7.32 8.25 8.75
N ILE A 68 6.05 8.01 9.09
CA ILE A 68 4.94 8.90 8.77
C ILE A 68 4.41 9.48 10.06
N HIS A 69 4.40 10.80 10.18
CA HIS A 69 3.84 11.51 11.32
C HIS A 69 2.51 12.13 10.94
N VAL A 70 1.45 11.82 11.70
CA VAL A 70 0.10 12.32 11.44
C VAL A 70 -0.39 13.10 12.66
N ALA A 71 -0.80 14.35 12.46
CA ALA A 71 -1.41 15.13 13.53
C ALA A 71 -2.79 14.57 13.91
N THR A 72 -3.23 14.84 15.13
CA THR A 72 -4.53 14.39 15.65
C THR A 72 -5.68 14.77 14.69
N GLY A 73 -6.44 13.78 14.23
CA GLY A 73 -7.59 13.97 13.33
C GLY A 73 -7.24 14.25 11.87
N GLN A 74 -5.99 14.03 11.45
CA GLN A 74 -5.49 14.27 10.09
C GLN A 74 -5.19 12.97 9.31
N GLU A 75 -5.76 11.84 9.72
CA GLU A 75 -5.53 10.51 9.12
C GLU A 75 -5.93 10.44 7.64
N LYS A 76 -6.78 11.36 7.18
CA LYS A 76 -7.13 11.52 5.75
C LYS A 76 -5.92 11.79 4.85
N HIS A 77 -4.82 12.32 5.40
CA HIS A 77 -3.58 12.57 4.66
C HIS A 77 -2.71 11.32 4.52
N LEU A 78 -2.97 10.27 5.29
CA LEU A 78 -2.14 9.07 5.33
C LEU A 78 -1.92 8.39 3.95
N PRO A 79 -2.91 8.29 3.05
CA PRO A 79 -2.68 7.71 1.73
C PRO A 79 -1.66 8.49 0.88
N HIS A 80 -1.70 9.82 0.98
CA HIS A 80 -0.77 10.71 0.31
C HIS A 80 0.65 10.54 0.89
N GLU A 81 0.78 10.58 2.22
CA GLU A 81 2.08 10.37 2.88
C GLU A 81 2.68 8.99 2.63
N ALA A 82 1.85 7.95 2.55
CA ALA A 82 2.31 6.59 2.23
C ALA A 82 2.91 6.53 0.81
N TRP A 83 2.42 7.32 -0.14
CA TRP A 83 3.01 7.40 -1.48
C TRP A 83 4.32 8.21 -1.50
N HIS A 84 4.48 9.20 -0.62
CA HIS A 84 5.77 9.86 -0.47
C HIS A 84 6.87 8.90 -0.01
N VAL A 85 6.57 7.93 0.86
CA VAL A 85 7.54 6.87 1.22
C VAL A 85 7.99 6.08 -0.01
N VAL A 86 7.06 5.74 -0.92
CA VAL A 86 7.37 5.08 -2.21
C VAL A 86 8.31 5.94 -3.05
N GLN A 87 8.04 7.24 -3.18
CA GLN A 87 8.89 8.16 -3.96
C GLN A 87 10.29 8.33 -3.35
N GLN A 88 10.37 8.40 -2.03
CA GLN A 88 11.64 8.47 -1.29
C GLN A 88 12.44 7.17 -1.46
N ALA A 89 11.81 6.00 -1.35
CA ALA A 89 12.45 4.70 -1.57
C ALA A 89 12.94 4.51 -3.02
N GLN A 90 12.26 5.11 -3.99
CA GLN A 90 12.70 5.13 -5.40
C GLN A 90 13.80 6.15 -5.70
N GLY A 91 14.17 6.99 -4.73
CA GLY A 91 15.18 8.04 -4.92
C GLY A 91 14.74 9.19 -5.82
N ARG A 92 13.43 9.32 -6.09
CA ARG A 92 12.86 10.39 -6.93
C ARG A 92 12.57 11.66 -6.15
N ALA A 93 12.20 11.53 -4.87
CA ALA A 93 11.93 12.66 -3.97
C ALA A 93 13.22 13.19 -3.32
N GLN A 94 14.23 13.57 -4.12
CA GLN A 94 15.44 14.18 -3.57
C GLN A 94 15.10 15.56 -2.97
N PRO A 95 15.63 15.92 -1.79
CA PRO A 95 15.31 17.21 -1.22
C PRO A 95 15.84 18.37 -2.06
N THR A 96 14.95 19.29 -2.42
CA THR A 96 15.25 20.50 -3.22
C THR A 96 15.25 21.75 -2.36
N THR A 97 14.56 21.73 -1.22
CA THR A 97 14.40 22.88 -0.34
C THR A 97 14.40 22.48 1.14
N GLN A 98 14.55 23.47 2.02
CA GLN A 98 14.52 23.27 3.46
C GLN A 98 13.34 24.04 4.06
N LEU A 99 12.42 23.31 4.68
CA LEU A 99 11.28 23.86 5.40
C LEU A 99 11.49 23.66 6.90
N LYS A 100 11.74 24.75 7.63
CA LYS A 100 11.85 24.75 9.10
C LYS A 100 12.79 23.66 9.67
N GLY A 101 13.90 23.42 8.98
CA GLY A 101 14.89 22.42 9.38
C GLY A 101 14.70 21.02 8.77
N ALA A 102 13.57 20.74 8.13
CA ALA A 102 13.32 19.52 7.37
C ALA A 102 13.66 19.71 5.89
N TRP A 103 14.40 18.77 5.32
CA TRP A 103 14.71 18.73 3.89
C TRP A 103 13.54 18.09 3.15
N VAL A 104 12.91 18.85 2.24
CA VAL A 104 11.71 18.44 1.50
C VAL A 104 11.91 18.61 0.00
N ASN A 105 11.15 17.85 -0.77
CA ASN A 105 11.00 18.03 -2.21
C ASN A 105 9.74 18.86 -2.47
N ASP A 106 9.79 19.82 -3.39
CA ASP A 106 8.68 20.71 -3.74
C ASP A 106 8.21 20.55 -5.20
N ASP A 107 8.50 19.41 -5.83
CA ASP A 107 8.08 19.11 -7.20
C ASP A 107 6.57 18.85 -7.28
N ALA A 108 5.85 19.79 -7.89
CA ALA A 108 4.41 19.72 -8.04
C ALA A 108 3.91 18.49 -8.83
N ALA A 109 4.75 17.86 -9.67
CA ALA A 109 4.40 16.63 -10.35
C ALA A 109 4.41 15.43 -9.38
N LEU A 110 5.37 15.38 -8.45
CA LEU A 110 5.44 14.34 -7.42
C LEU A 110 4.30 14.48 -6.41
N GLU A 111 3.92 15.69 -6.04
CA GLU A 111 2.75 15.95 -5.17
C GLU A 111 1.44 15.43 -5.79
N LYS A 112 1.22 15.73 -7.08
CA LYS A 112 0.04 15.23 -7.82
C LYS A 112 0.05 13.71 -7.96
N GLU A 113 1.23 13.12 -8.15
CA GLU A 113 1.38 11.68 -8.17
C GLU A 113 1.01 11.07 -6.82
N ALA A 114 1.46 11.66 -5.70
CA ALA A 114 1.13 11.21 -4.35
C ALA A 114 -0.38 11.27 -4.08
N ASP A 115 -1.05 12.35 -4.48
CA ASP A 115 -2.51 12.47 -4.41
C ASP A 115 -3.22 11.36 -5.20
N HIS A 116 -2.84 11.18 -6.48
CA HIS A 116 -3.51 10.24 -7.38
C HIS A 116 -3.30 8.80 -6.93
N MET A 117 -2.05 8.43 -6.67
CA MET A 117 -1.67 7.06 -6.34
C MET A 117 -2.10 6.69 -4.92
N GLY A 118 -2.05 7.62 -3.97
CA GLY A 118 -2.60 7.43 -2.63
C GLY A 118 -4.11 7.13 -2.67
N ALA A 119 -4.87 7.88 -3.48
CA ALA A 119 -6.30 7.62 -3.68
C ALA A 119 -6.55 6.28 -4.40
N GLN A 120 -5.74 5.93 -5.40
CA GLN A 120 -5.85 4.64 -6.10
C GLN A 120 -5.51 3.45 -5.19
N ALA A 121 -4.54 3.59 -4.28
CA ALA A 121 -4.16 2.53 -3.34
C ALA A 121 -5.35 2.09 -2.47
N LEU A 122 -6.15 3.06 -2.00
CA LEU A 122 -7.37 2.75 -1.25
C LEU A 122 -8.40 1.94 -2.06
N GLN A 123 -8.49 2.18 -3.37
CA GLN A 123 -9.44 1.49 -4.25
C GLN A 123 -8.95 0.09 -4.65
N ALA A 124 -7.67 -0.05 -4.96
CA ALA A 124 -7.04 -1.32 -5.36
C ALA A 124 -7.23 -2.41 -4.29
N ALA A 125 -7.19 -2.01 -3.02
CA ALA A 125 -7.41 -2.92 -1.90
C ALA A 125 -8.85 -3.45 -1.81
N GLY A 126 -9.85 -2.66 -2.22
CA GLY A 126 -11.23 -3.13 -2.33
C GLY A 126 -11.38 -4.25 -3.36
N LEU A 127 -10.73 -4.09 -4.52
CA LEU A 127 -10.75 -5.07 -5.61
C LEU A 127 -10.02 -6.38 -5.25
N MET A 128 -8.89 -6.29 -4.51
CA MET A 128 -8.18 -7.46 -3.99
C MET A 128 -9.08 -8.31 -3.07
N ARG A 129 -9.87 -7.65 -2.20
CA ARG A 129 -10.78 -8.32 -1.27
C ARG A 129 -11.92 -9.03 -2.00
N GLU A 130 -12.51 -8.43 -3.02
CA GLU A 130 -13.57 -9.08 -3.82
C GLU A 130 -13.05 -10.31 -4.59
N ARG A 131 -11.84 -10.22 -5.15
CA ARG A 131 -11.21 -11.34 -5.86
C ARG A 131 -10.90 -12.52 -4.93
N GLN A 132 -10.49 -12.25 -3.69
CA GLN A 132 -10.24 -13.25 -2.65
C GLN A 132 -11.52 -13.99 -2.22
N VAL A 133 -12.63 -13.25 -2.04
CA VAL A 133 -13.91 -13.84 -1.62
C VAL A 133 -14.45 -14.79 -2.70
N MET A 134 -14.43 -14.37 -3.97
CA MET A 134 -14.93 -15.19 -5.08
C MET A 134 -14.12 -16.49 -5.29
N GLY A 135 -12.79 -16.44 -5.13
CA GLY A 135 -11.93 -17.63 -5.22
C GLY A 135 -12.18 -18.64 -4.10
N THR A 136 -12.47 -18.16 -2.89
CA THR A 136 -12.74 -19.03 -1.73
C THR A 136 -14.10 -19.72 -1.87
N VAL A 137 -15.13 -19.00 -2.33
CA VAL A 137 -16.49 -19.55 -2.52
C VAL A 137 -16.49 -20.63 -3.62
N LEU A 138 -15.80 -20.43 -4.74
CA LEU A 138 -15.69 -21.43 -5.81
C LEU A 138 -15.00 -22.72 -5.35
N THR A 139 -13.94 -22.61 -4.55
CA THR A 139 -13.23 -23.77 -3.99
C THR A 139 -14.12 -24.56 -3.02
N GLN A 140 -14.93 -23.86 -2.22
CA GLN A 140 -15.83 -24.49 -1.25
C GLN A 140 -17.08 -25.12 -1.91
N MET A 141 -17.52 -24.58 -3.05
CA MET A 141 -18.57 -25.20 -3.88
C MET A 141 -18.09 -26.46 -4.60
N MET A 142 -16.83 -26.52 -5.04
CA MET A 142 -16.26 -27.71 -5.68
C MET A 142 -15.96 -28.86 -4.71
N LEU A 143 -15.83 -28.59 -3.41
CA LEU A 143 -15.58 -29.61 -2.37
C LEU A 143 -16.85 -30.24 -1.80
N LYS A 144 -18.02 -29.59 -1.90
CA LYS A 144 -19.30 -30.10 -1.37
C LYS A 144 -20.06 -31.03 -2.32
N ASN A 145 -19.53 -31.30 -3.51
CA ASN A 145 -20.18 -32.10 -4.55
C ASN A 145 -19.40 -33.39 -4.88
N ARG A 146 -18.69 -33.95 -3.89
CA ARG A 146 -18.08 -35.28 -3.93
C ARG A 146 -18.69 -36.19 -2.87
#